data_AF-A0A0A9GJF4-F1
#
_entry.id   AF-A0A0A9GJF4-F1
#
_cell.length_a   1.000
_cell.length_b   1.000
_cell.length_c   1.000
_cell.angle_alpha   90.00
_cell.angle_beta   90.00
_cell.angle_gamma   90.00
#
_symmetry.space_group_name_H-M   'P 1'
#
loop_
_entity.id
_entity.type
_entity.pdbx_description
1 polymer ?
#
loop_
_entity_poly.entity_id
_entity_poly.type
_entity_poly.pdbx_seq_one_letter_code
_entity_poly.pdbx_strand_id
1 'polypeptide(L)'
;MDKPRMPVVSSNVANKIMRVRLLERRVAGFGGLRNWLFDCGLGWFVDILDSEKLGMYQLVSLTMNQLKEMVLVALGPQRKLIHAIDRLSRPPQFEMVS
;
A
#
# COMPACT_ATOMS: atom_id res chain seq x y z
N MET A 1 -13.30 13.16 -37.96
CA MET A 1 -12.72 11.86 -37.57
C MET A 1 -12.63 11.84 -36.05
N ASP A 2 -13.65 11.31 -35.40
CA ASP A 2 -13.69 11.14 -33.95
C ASP A 2 -12.64 10.10 -33.53
N LYS A 3 -11.67 10.53 -32.72
CA LYS A 3 -10.73 9.62 -32.07
C LYS A 3 -11.53 8.67 -31.18
N PRO A 4 -11.32 7.34 -31.26
CA PRO A 4 -11.97 6.42 -30.35
C PRO A 4 -11.50 6.76 -28.93
N ARG A 5 -12.44 7.24 -28.09
CA ARG A 5 -12.20 7.43 -26.67
C ARG A 5 -11.94 6.05 -26.09
N MET A 6 -10.68 5.71 -25.86
CA MET A 6 -10.33 4.49 -25.15
C MET A 6 -11.13 4.47 -23.84
N PRO A 7 -11.75 3.34 -23.48
CA PRO A 7 -12.41 3.23 -22.20
C PRO A 7 -11.36 3.53 -21.14
N VAL A 8 -11.59 4.60 -20.39
CA VAL A 8 -10.86 4.89 -19.15
C VAL A 8 -11.23 3.75 -18.21
N VAL A 9 -10.54 2.60 -18.33
CA VAL A 9 -10.45 1.65 -17.23
C VAL A 9 -9.95 2.49 -16.06
N SER A 10 -10.88 2.79 -15.16
CA SER A 10 -10.84 3.87 -14.17
C SER A 10 -9.41 4.10 -13.68
N SER A 11 -8.88 5.29 -13.92
CA SER A 11 -7.50 5.70 -13.57
C SER A 11 -7.11 5.27 -12.15
N ASN A 12 -8.08 5.17 -11.24
CA ASN A 12 -7.92 4.72 -9.87
C ASN A 12 -7.61 3.22 -9.71
N VAL A 13 -8.21 2.33 -10.51
CA VAL A 13 -7.95 0.89 -10.46
C VAL A 13 -6.58 0.58 -11.06
N ALA A 14 -6.26 1.17 -12.21
CA ALA A 14 -4.95 1.01 -12.84
C ALA A 14 -3.82 1.53 -11.92
N ASN A 15 -4.01 2.71 -11.31
CA ASN A 15 -3.10 3.26 -10.31
C ASN A 15 -2.96 2.30 -9.11
N LYS A 16 -4.06 1.76 -8.58
CA LYS A 16 -4.01 0.82 -7.45
C LYS A 16 -3.23 -0.46 -7.81
N ILE A 17 -3.46 -1.05 -8.98
CA ILE A 17 -2.72 -2.25 -9.43
C ILE A 17 -1.22 -1.94 -9.54
N MET A 18 -0.86 -0.79 -10.11
CA MET A 18 0.53 -0.34 -10.17
C MET A 18 1.16 -0.21 -8.77
N ARG A 19 0.46 0.44 -7.84
CA ARG A 19 0.90 0.61 -6.46
C ARG A 19 1.11 -0.73 -5.74
N VAL A 20 0.24 -1.71 -5.97
CA VAL A 20 0.37 -3.07 -5.41
C VAL A 20 1.61 -3.76 -5.94
N ARG A 21 1.83 -3.75 -7.25
CA ARG A 21 3.04 -4.35 -7.86
C ARG A 21 4.32 -3.70 -7.35
N LEU A 22 4.30 -2.38 -7.16
CA LEU A 22 5.44 -1.65 -6.63
C LEU A 22 5.71 -1.99 -5.17
N LEU A 23 4.65 -2.10 -4.37
CA LEU A 23 4.74 -2.55 -2.98
C LEU A 23 5.33 -3.96 -2.91
N GLU A 24 4.78 -4.92 -3.66
CA GLU A 24 5.27 -6.30 -3.74
C GLU A 24 6.76 -6.37 -4.07
N ARG A 25 7.17 -5.69 -5.16
CA ARG A 25 8.56 -5.68 -5.61
C ARG A 25 9.50 -5.09 -4.56
N ARG A 26 9.12 -3.97 -3.95
CA ARG A 26 9.98 -3.27 -2.98
C ARG A 26 10.04 -4.02 -1.66
N VAL A 27 8.91 -4.53 -1.16
CA VAL A 27 8.84 -5.39 0.02
C VAL A 27 9.69 -6.65 -0.15
N ALA A 28 9.67 -7.27 -1.33
CA ALA A 28 10.54 -8.41 -1.63
C ALA A 28 12.04 -8.06 -1.49
N GLY A 29 12.43 -6.81 -1.81
CA GLY A 29 13.79 -6.31 -1.59
C GLY A 29 14.22 -6.24 -0.11
N PHE A 30 13.28 -6.18 0.82
CA PHE A 30 13.54 -6.28 2.27
C PHE A 30 13.52 -7.73 2.77
N GLY A 31 13.29 -8.72 1.90
CA GLY A 31 13.09 -10.12 2.29
C GLY A 31 11.66 -10.41 2.79
N GLY A 32 10.69 -9.54 2.48
CA GLY A 32 9.27 -9.77 2.77
C GLY A 32 8.65 -8.72 3.70
N LEU A 33 7.32 -8.83 3.87
CA LEU A 33 6.49 -7.83 4.56
C LEU A 33 6.92 -7.65 6.01
N ARG A 34 7.17 -8.76 6.71
CA ARG A 34 7.62 -8.77 8.10
C ARG A 34 8.90 -7.94 8.28
N ASN A 35 9.93 -8.22 7.50
CA ASN A 35 11.21 -7.53 7.59
C ASN A 35 11.07 -6.04 7.29
N TRP A 36 10.30 -5.68 6.26
CA TRP A 36 10.03 -4.29 5.94
C TRP A 36 9.31 -3.54 7.09
N LEU A 37 8.36 -4.19 7.76
CA LEU A 37 7.69 -3.59 8.92
C LEU A 37 8.65 -3.39 10.09
N PHE A 38 9.56 -4.33 10.36
CA PHE A 38 10.60 -4.15 11.37
C PHE A 38 11.56 -3.01 11.03
N ASP A 39 11.98 -2.89 9.77
CA ASP A 39 12.83 -1.78 9.27
C ASP A 39 12.16 -0.41 9.48
N CYS A 40 10.82 -0.35 9.32
CA CYS A 40 10.05 0.85 9.60
C CYS A 40 9.84 1.12 11.11
N GLY A 41 10.26 0.23 12.01
CA GLY A 41 9.92 0.27 13.44
C GLY A 41 8.43 0.05 13.70
N LEU A 42 7.80 -0.79 12.88
CA LEU A 42 6.36 -1.12 12.86
C LEU A 42 6.11 -2.63 13.06
N GLY A 43 7.09 -3.37 13.59
CA GLY A 43 7.03 -4.83 13.72
C GLY A 43 5.81 -5.36 14.51
N TRP A 44 5.25 -4.58 15.42
CA TRP A 44 4.03 -4.93 16.16
C TRP A 44 2.77 -5.04 15.28
N PHE A 45 2.79 -4.49 14.06
CA PHE A 45 1.72 -4.69 13.08
C PHE A 45 1.79 -6.05 12.39
N VAL A 46 2.89 -6.79 12.48
CA VAL A 46 3.03 -8.09 11.80
C VAL A 46 1.92 -9.03 12.23
N ASP A 47 1.75 -9.21 13.55
CA ASP A 47 0.75 -10.13 14.10
C ASP A 47 -0.68 -9.71 13.74
N ILE A 48 -0.95 -8.40 13.68
CA ILE A 48 -2.25 -7.83 13.32
C ILE A 48 -2.56 -8.07 11.84
N LEU A 49 -1.60 -7.79 10.96
CA LEU A 49 -1.79 -7.97 9.52
C LEU A 49 -1.91 -9.45 9.16
N ASP A 50 -1.17 -10.32 9.85
CA ASP A 50 -1.25 -11.77 9.71
C ASP A 50 -2.58 -12.32 10.24
N SER A 51 -3.08 -11.84 11.40
CA SER A 51 -4.37 -12.27 11.95
C SER A 51 -5.54 -11.88 11.05
N GLU A 52 -5.49 -10.68 10.47
CA GLU A 52 -6.46 -10.17 9.51
C GLU A 52 -6.26 -10.73 8.09
N LYS A 53 -5.20 -11.53 7.86
CA LYS A 53 -4.82 -12.13 6.58
C LYS A 53 -4.77 -11.10 5.44
N LEU A 54 -4.21 -9.92 5.72
CA LEU A 54 -4.18 -8.82 4.76
C LEU A 54 -3.14 -9.05 3.67
N GLY A 55 -3.62 -9.21 2.43
CA GLY A 55 -2.78 -9.21 1.25
C GLY A 55 -2.34 -7.81 0.82
N MET A 56 -1.42 -7.76 -0.14
CA MET A 56 -0.83 -6.49 -0.64
C MET A 56 -1.87 -5.53 -1.22
N TYR A 57 -2.91 -6.07 -1.86
CA TYR A 57 -4.02 -5.28 -2.38
C TYR A 57 -4.80 -4.59 -1.26
N GLN A 58 -5.06 -5.31 -0.17
CA GLN A 58 -5.72 -4.77 1.02
C GLN A 58 -4.82 -3.73 1.70
N LEU A 59 -3.52 -3.99 1.81
CA LEU A 59 -2.55 -3.04 2.39
C LEU A 59 -2.52 -1.70 1.66
N VAL A 60 -2.43 -1.69 0.33
CA VAL A 60 -2.49 -0.46 -0.48
C VAL A 60 -3.85 0.24 -0.36
N SER A 61 -4.90 -0.50 0.03
CA SER A 61 -6.26 0.01 0.19
C SER A 61 -6.58 0.43 1.62
N LEU A 62 -5.65 0.27 2.58
CA LEU A 62 -5.92 0.54 3.98
C LEU A 62 -6.29 2.00 4.20
N THR A 63 -7.44 2.19 4.83
CA THR A 63 -7.88 3.49 5.32
C THR A 63 -7.62 3.61 6.82
N MET A 64 -7.55 4.85 7.32
CA MET A 64 -7.47 5.09 8.77
C MET A 64 -8.63 4.47 9.53
N ASN A 65 -9.82 4.38 8.92
CA ASN A 65 -10.99 3.82 9.59
C ASN A 65 -10.85 2.29 9.76
N GLN A 66 -10.42 1.58 8.72
CA GLN A 66 -10.15 0.15 8.81
C GLN A 66 -9.06 -0.16 9.84
N LEU A 67 -8.01 0.65 9.92
CA LEU A 67 -6.98 0.48 10.95
C LEU A 67 -7.49 0.74 12.38
N LYS A 68 -8.45 1.65 12.57
CA LYS A 68 -9.08 1.88 13.88
C LYS A 68 -9.94 0.71 14.32
N GLU A 69 -10.62 0.06 13.38
CA GLU A 69 -11.43 -1.12 13.66
C GLU A 69 -10.55 -2.33 13.99
N MET A 70 -9.42 -2.49 13.29
CA MET A 70 -8.48 -3.59 13.50
C MET A 70 -7.62 -3.43 14.77
N VAL A 71 -7.38 -2.20 15.22
CA VAL A 71 -6.37 -1.94 16.25
C VAL A 71 -6.82 -0.91 17.29
N LEU A 72 -6.95 -1.37 18.55
CA LEU A 72 -7.08 -0.53 19.75
C LEU A 72 -5.73 0.13 20.13
N VAL A 73 -5.05 0.79 19.18
CA VAL A 73 -3.77 1.48 19.42
C VAL A 73 -3.85 2.96 19.03
N ALA A 74 -2.97 3.75 19.67
CA ALA A 74 -2.79 5.18 19.43
C ALA A 74 -2.71 5.56 17.94
N LEU A 75 -3.24 6.74 17.61
CA LEU A 75 -3.33 7.27 16.25
C LEU A 75 -1.97 7.49 15.55
N GLY A 76 -0.88 7.66 16.33
CA GLY A 76 0.46 7.92 15.80
C GLY A 76 1.03 6.74 15.00
N PRO A 77 1.16 5.56 15.61
CA PRO A 77 1.58 4.35 14.92
C PRO A 77 0.73 4.00 13.67
N GLN A 78 -0.59 4.23 13.72
CA GLN A 78 -1.48 4.01 12.56
C GLN A 78 -1.15 4.95 11.38
N ARG A 79 -0.99 6.25 11.64
CA ARG A 79 -0.59 7.22 10.61
C ARG A 79 0.78 6.86 10.01
N LYS A 80 1.70 6.38 10.85
CA LYS A 80 3.03 5.95 10.41
C LYS A 80 2.94 4.75 9.45
N LEU A 81 2.07 3.78 9.72
CA LEU A 81 1.85 2.64 8.82
C LEU A 81 1.30 3.09 7.46
N ILE A 82 0.23 3.89 7.44
CA ILE A 82 -0.33 4.40 6.18
C ILE A 82 0.74 5.17 5.40
N HIS A 83 1.49 6.03 6.07
CA HIS A 83 2.54 6.81 5.42
C HIS A 83 3.64 5.93 4.84
N ALA A 84 4.07 4.88 5.56
CA ALA A 84 5.07 3.94 5.09
C ALA A 84 4.58 3.17 3.84
N ILE A 85 3.34 2.67 3.85
CA ILE A 85 2.72 2.00 2.71
C ILE A 85 2.63 2.96 1.52
N ASP A 86 2.19 4.20 1.76
CA ASP A 86 2.05 5.21 0.70
C ASP A 86 3.40 5.52 0.06
N ARG A 87 4.43 5.80 0.87
CA ARG A 87 5.79 6.02 0.37
C ARG A 87 6.32 4.83 -0.43
N LEU A 88 6.15 3.61 0.08
CA LEU A 88 6.72 2.44 -0.56
C LEU A 88 5.96 2.08 -1.85
N SER A 89 4.66 2.32 -1.91
CA SER A 89 3.83 2.05 -3.08
C SER A 89 3.74 3.21 -4.07
N ARG A 90 4.34 4.37 -3.78
CA ARG A 90 4.31 5.55 -4.66
C ARG A 90 5.21 5.34 -5.89
N PRO A 91 4.68 5.53 -7.12
CA PRO A 91 5.47 5.47 -8.34
C PRO A 91 6.56 6.54 -8.34
N PRO A 92 7.72 6.29 -8.97
CA PRO A 92 8.75 7.30 -9.18
C PRO A 92 8.15 8.54 -9.87
N GLN A 93 8.59 9.73 -9.46
CA GLN A 93 8.08 11.01 -9.97
C GLN A 93 8.30 11.20 -11.49
N PHE A 94 9.09 10.33 -12.12
CA PHE A 94 9.42 10.32 -13.55
C PHE A 94 8.60 9.33 -14.41
N GLU A 95 7.63 8.60 -13.85
CA GLU A 95 6.81 7.63 -14.61
C GLU A 95 5.40 8.13 -14.98
N MET A 96 5.15 9.45 -14.89
CA MET A 96 3.92 10.07 -15.39
C MET A 96 4.20 11.00 -16.58
N VAL A 97 4.93 10.51 -17.58
CA VAL A 97 4.92 11.12 -18.92
C VAL A 97 5.00 10.00 -19.95
N SER A 98 3.84 9.67 -20.54
CA SER A 98 3.65 9.32 -21.96
C SER A 98 2.17 9.10 -22.25
#